data_AF-A0A076MSP3-F1
#
_entry.id   AF-A0A076MSP3-F1
#
_cell.length_a   1.000
_cell.length_b   1.000
_cell.length_c   1.000
_cell.angle_alpha   90.00
_cell.angle_beta   90.00
_cell.angle_gamma   90.00
#
_symmetry.space_group_name_H-M   'P 1'
#
loop_
_entity.id
_entity.type
_entity.pdbx_description
1 polymer ?
#
loop_
_entity_poly.entity_id
_entity_poly.type
_entity_poly.pdbx_seq_one_letter_code
_entity_poly.pdbx_strand_id
1 'polypeptide(L)'
;MRLHRVLVAAALIAVAVAVPAPAVAAPSFAPVDRPGPELTVPAAELAKSITCTANAAAATEDVVLFVPGTTLTPQQDFGWNWFRALDQLGRPYCAVTLPDQAMSDAQISAEYVVNAIRHVHRISGRQVDVVGHSQGGTEPRFALRFWPDLRPMVDDYVGLGATNHGSVVINAMCPPVLGCAPALWQQTLNSAYTRAMNSGQETFPGISYTAVYTRTDEFVQPNLDDSGTTSLRGGGGRITNVAVQDVCPANVAGEHLAVGTYDPTAYAIAMDALTHPGPADPARVPRETCGQLFMPGVDPVRFATDYAALTGVIAEQLALHGRVQAEPPLKPYVFATR
;
A
#
# COMPACT_ATOMS: atom_id res chain seq x y z
N MET A 1 6.59 -8.70 89.51
CA MET A 1 7.24 -7.69 88.65
C MET A 1 8.07 -8.41 87.58
N ARG A 2 7.56 -8.54 86.35
CA ARG A 2 8.31 -9.00 85.17
C ARG A 2 8.12 -7.96 84.06
N LEU A 3 9.13 -7.13 83.83
CA LEU A 3 9.17 -6.15 82.74
C LEU A 3 9.24 -6.91 81.39
N HIS A 4 8.27 -6.71 80.51
CA HIS A 4 8.38 -7.09 79.10
C HIS A 4 9.03 -5.92 78.35
N ARG A 5 10.23 -6.16 77.81
CA ARG A 5 10.92 -5.23 76.91
C ARG A 5 10.33 -5.40 75.50
N VAL A 6 9.65 -4.38 75.00
CA VAL A 6 9.24 -4.29 73.59
C VAL A 6 10.42 -3.74 72.79
N LEU A 7 10.96 -4.54 71.88
CA LEU A 7 11.94 -4.11 70.88
C LEU A 7 11.17 -3.53 69.68
N VAL A 8 11.29 -2.22 69.47
CA VAL A 8 10.82 -1.56 68.24
C VAL A 8 11.94 -1.62 67.22
N ALA A 9 11.75 -2.43 66.17
CA ALA A 9 12.64 -2.44 65.01
C ALA A 9 12.27 -1.28 64.08
N ALA A 10 13.15 -0.29 63.96
CA ALA A 10 13.01 0.78 62.98
C ALA A 10 13.40 0.25 61.59
N ALA A 11 12.42 0.06 60.71
CA ALA A 11 12.66 -0.23 59.30
C ALA A 11 13.00 1.09 58.58
N LEU A 12 14.27 1.26 58.20
CA LEU A 12 14.72 2.32 57.29
C LEU A 12 14.26 1.97 55.87
N ILE A 13 13.22 2.63 55.39
CA ILE A 13 12.83 2.60 53.97
C ILE A 13 13.79 3.53 53.21
N ALA A 14 14.76 2.96 52.52
CA ALA A 14 15.58 3.69 51.56
C ALA A 14 14.72 3.96 50.31
N VAL A 15 14.28 5.21 50.13
CA VAL A 15 13.69 5.67 48.87
C VAL A 15 14.83 5.81 47.87
N ALA A 16 15.00 4.83 47.00
CA ALA A 16 15.88 4.94 45.85
C ALA A 16 15.25 5.94 44.86
N VAL A 17 15.80 7.15 44.80
CA VAL A 17 15.48 8.11 43.74
C VAL A 17 16.08 7.57 42.46
N ALA A 18 15.26 6.90 41.64
CA ALA A 18 15.65 6.50 40.30
C ALA A 18 15.87 7.76 39.46
N VAL A 19 17.12 8.08 39.17
CA VAL A 19 17.47 9.09 38.18
C VAL A 19 16.97 8.58 36.82
N PRO A 20 16.08 9.31 36.12
CA PRO A 20 15.65 8.87 34.80
C PRO A 20 16.87 8.86 33.88
N ALA A 21 17.15 7.70 33.27
CA ALA A 21 18.14 7.61 32.22
C ALA A 21 17.77 8.60 31.09
N PRO A 22 18.74 9.27 30.45
CA PRO A 22 18.44 10.15 29.33
C PRO A 22 17.73 9.33 28.24
N ALA A 23 16.52 9.75 27.88
CA ALA A 23 15.82 9.17 26.75
C ALA A 23 16.64 9.43 25.49
N VAL A 24 17.19 8.38 24.89
CA VAL A 24 17.81 8.46 23.56
C VAL A 24 16.71 8.93 22.61
N ALA A 25 16.87 10.12 22.03
CA ALA A 25 15.92 10.62 21.05
C ALA A 25 15.81 9.63 19.90
N ALA A 26 14.59 9.27 19.50
CA ALA A 26 14.38 8.42 18.34
C ALA A 26 15.07 9.03 17.11
N PRO A 27 15.75 8.22 16.27
CA PRO A 27 16.42 8.74 15.10
C PRO A 27 15.42 9.43 14.18
N SER A 28 15.74 10.67 13.76
CA SER A 28 14.90 11.43 12.84
C SER A 28 14.94 10.82 11.44
N PHE A 29 13.81 10.84 10.73
CA PHE A 29 13.73 10.38 9.34
C PHE A 29 14.51 11.29 8.37
N ALA A 30 14.99 10.72 7.27
CA ALA A 30 15.71 11.45 6.23
C ALA A 30 14.86 12.59 5.66
N PRO A 31 15.45 13.75 5.28
CA PRO A 31 14.73 14.80 4.57
C PRO A 31 14.02 14.26 3.33
N VAL A 32 12.83 14.81 3.01
CA VAL A 32 12.03 14.34 1.87
C VAL A 32 12.75 14.48 0.54
N ASP A 33 13.62 15.47 0.37
CA ASP A 33 14.34 15.72 -0.90
C ASP A 33 15.74 15.11 -0.91
N ARG A 34 16.08 14.25 0.05
CA ARG A 34 17.34 13.51 0.02
C ARG A 34 17.33 12.59 -1.21
N PRO A 35 18.36 12.63 -2.08
CA PRO A 35 18.48 11.69 -3.18
C PRO A 35 18.38 10.24 -2.69
N GLY A 36 17.62 9.42 -3.41
CA GLY A 36 17.42 8.03 -3.03
C GLY A 36 18.71 7.21 -3.12
N PRO A 37 18.82 6.13 -2.33
CA PRO A 37 19.97 5.24 -2.39
C PRO A 37 20.01 4.50 -3.73
N GLU A 38 21.17 3.90 -4.03
CA GLU A 38 21.25 2.89 -5.08
C GLU A 38 20.38 1.68 -4.74
N LEU A 39 19.78 1.06 -5.77
CA LEU A 39 19.03 -0.17 -5.60
C LEU A 39 19.99 -1.31 -5.27
N THR A 40 19.64 -2.11 -4.28
CA THR A 40 20.43 -3.25 -3.80
C THR A 40 20.05 -4.55 -4.51
N VAL A 41 18.82 -4.66 -5.03
CA VAL A 41 18.39 -5.79 -5.84
C VAL A 41 19.13 -5.77 -7.19
N PRO A 42 19.68 -6.91 -7.65
CA PRO A 42 20.37 -6.98 -8.94
C PRO A 42 19.49 -6.52 -10.11
N ALA A 43 20.04 -5.67 -10.99
CA ALA A 43 19.32 -5.10 -12.12
C ALA A 43 18.66 -6.16 -13.04
N ALA A 44 19.26 -7.34 -13.17
CA ALA A 44 18.67 -8.44 -13.95
C ALA A 44 17.38 -8.99 -13.32
N GLU A 45 17.29 -9.05 -11.99
CA GLU A 45 16.07 -9.50 -11.30
C GLU A 45 14.99 -8.42 -11.36
N LEU A 46 15.38 -7.15 -11.15
CA LEU A 46 14.48 -6.02 -11.33
C LEU A 46 13.90 -5.96 -12.74
N ALA A 47 14.70 -6.21 -13.78
CA ALA A 47 14.23 -6.21 -15.17
C ALA A 47 13.25 -7.35 -15.48
N LYS A 48 13.46 -8.55 -14.92
CA LYS A 48 12.56 -9.70 -15.11
C LYS A 48 11.18 -9.52 -14.46
N SER A 49 11.08 -8.65 -13.45
CA SER A 49 9.84 -8.45 -12.71
C SER A 49 8.76 -7.68 -13.48
N ILE A 50 9.12 -7.01 -14.56
CA ILE A 50 8.24 -6.08 -15.28
C ILE A 50 7.71 -6.77 -16.54
N THR A 51 6.39 -6.74 -16.70
CA THR A 51 5.71 -7.11 -17.95
C THR A 51 4.92 -5.91 -18.46
N CYS A 52 4.97 -5.66 -19.76
CA CYS A 52 4.23 -4.56 -20.40
C CYS A 52 3.46 -5.07 -21.61
N THR A 53 2.33 -4.43 -21.91
CA THR A 53 1.61 -4.64 -23.18
C THR A 53 2.46 -4.16 -24.37
N ALA A 54 2.22 -4.76 -25.54
CA ALA A 54 3.02 -4.48 -26.73
C ALA A 54 2.97 -3.01 -27.19
N ASN A 55 1.87 -2.30 -26.89
CA ASN A 55 1.67 -0.90 -27.23
C ASN A 55 2.29 0.10 -26.24
N ALA A 56 2.88 -0.35 -25.12
CA ALA A 56 3.42 0.56 -24.08
C ALA A 56 4.54 1.48 -24.60
N ALA A 57 5.40 0.99 -25.50
CA ALA A 57 6.48 1.80 -26.07
C ALA A 57 6.01 2.81 -27.13
N ALA A 58 4.82 2.60 -27.70
CA ALA A 58 4.19 3.49 -28.69
C ALA A 58 2.99 4.24 -28.08
N ALA A 59 2.93 4.33 -26.76
CA ALA A 59 1.82 4.91 -26.04
C ALA A 59 1.63 6.39 -26.39
N THR A 60 0.38 6.79 -26.64
CA THR A 60 -0.01 8.19 -26.87
C THR A 60 -0.61 8.85 -25.63
N GLU A 61 -0.82 8.06 -24.59
CA GLU A 61 -1.30 8.41 -23.27
C GLU A 61 -0.41 7.74 -22.22
N ASP A 62 -0.53 8.14 -20.97
CA ASP A 62 0.32 7.65 -19.90
C ASP A 62 0.07 6.16 -19.65
N VAL A 63 1.15 5.43 -19.38
CA VAL A 63 1.10 3.97 -19.26
C VAL A 63 0.80 3.62 -17.81
N VAL A 64 -0.23 2.81 -17.59
CA VAL A 64 -0.63 2.39 -16.25
C VAL A 64 0.30 1.31 -15.72
N LEU A 65 0.97 1.54 -14.60
CA LEU A 65 1.75 0.55 -13.86
C LEU A 65 0.92 -0.04 -12.72
N PHE A 66 0.63 -1.34 -12.83
CA PHE A 66 -0.07 -2.09 -11.78
C PHE A 66 0.90 -2.69 -10.76
N VAL A 67 0.57 -2.52 -9.48
CA VAL A 67 1.32 -3.07 -8.33
C VAL A 67 0.38 -3.94 -7.49
N PRO A 68 0.68 -5.24 -7.32
CA PRO A 68 -0.23 -6.20 -6.70
C PRO A 68 -0.29 -6.04 -5.18
N GLY A 69 -1.37 -6.55 -4.61
CA GLY A 69 -1.55 -6.70 -3.18
C GLY A 69 -0.72 -7.83 -2.56
N THR A 70 -0.73 -7.88 -1.23
CA THR A 70 -0.07 -8.93 -0.45
C THR A 70 -0.56 -10.30 -0.88
N THR A 71 0.34 -11.29 -0.92
CA THR A 71 0.11 -12.69 -1.35
C THR A 71 -0.10 -12.91 -2.83
N LEU A 72 -0.02 -11.87 -3.67
CA LEU A 72 -0.39 -11.97 -5.09
C LEU A 72 0.74 -11.56 -6.04
N THR A 73 0.77 -12.22 -7.19
CA THR A 73 1.39 -11.69 -8.42
C THR A 73 0.40 -10.78 -9.16
N PRO A 74 0.87 -9.93 -10.08
CA PRO A 74 -0.03 -9.07 -10.85
C PRO A 74 -1.06 -9.84 -11.67
N GLN A 75 -0.70 -11.01 -12.21
CA GLN A 75 -1.64 -11.82 -13.00
C GLN A 75 -2.75 -12.41 -12.12
N GLN A 76 -2.45 -12.80 -10.88
CA GLN A 76 -3.46 -13.32 -9.95
C GLN A 76 -4.40 -12.20 -9.48
N ASP A 77 -3.86 -11.01 -9.22
CA ASP A 77 -4.62 -9.85 -8.74
C ASP A 77 -5.48 -9.24 -9.87
N PHE A 78 -4.86 -8.92 -11.01
CA PHE A 78 -5.43 -8.05 -12.05
C PHE A 78 -5.79 -8.75 -13.37
N GLY A 79 -5.31 -9.98 -13.58
CA GLY A 79 -5.39 -10.66 -14.88
C GLY A 79 -6.80 -11.03 -15.34
N TRP A 80 -7.72 -11.21 -14.41
CA TRP A 80 -9.11 -11.60 -14.68
C TRP A 80 -10.08 -10.41 -14.69
N ASN A 81 -9.58 -9.21 -14.43
CA ASN A 81 -10.35 -7.97 -14.31
C ASN A 81 -9.70 -6.81 -15.10
N TRP A 82 -8.91 -5.94 -14.44
CA TRP A 82 -8.23 -4.76 -14.95
C TRP A 82 -7.48 -4.99 -16.25
N PHE A 83 -6.68 -6.06 -16.37
CA PHE A 83 -5.92 -6.32 -17.59
C PHE A 83 -6.86 -6.57 -18.78
N ARG A 84 -7.92 -7.38 -18.59
CA ARG A 84 -8.94 -7.58 -19.63
C ARG A 84 -9.69 -6.29 -19.95
N ALA A 85 -9.97 -5.45 -18.95
CA ALA A 85 -10.65 -4.17 -19.15
C ALA A 85 -9.80 -3.21 -20.00
N LEU A 86 -8.51 -3.08 -19.68
CA LEU A 86 -7.60 -2.21 -20.42
C LEU A 86 -7.27 -2.76 -21.82
N ASP A 87 -7.16 -4.08 -21.98
CA ASP A 87 -7.01 -4.72 -23.29
C ASP A 87 -8.20 -4.42 -24.19
N GLN A 88 -9.43 -4.46 -23.67
CA GLN A 88 -10.65 -4.10 -24.41
C GLN A 88 -10.67 -2.62 -24.85
N LEU A 89 -10.05 -1.74 -24.06
CA LEU A 89 -9.90 -0.32 -24.36
C LEU A 89 -8.69 -0.02 -25.26
N GLY A 90 -7.77 -0.98 -25.43
CA GLY A 90 -6.48 -0.75 -26.06
C GLY A 90 -5.55 0.18 -25.27
N ARG A 91 -5.81 0.38 -23.97
CA ARG A 91 -4.99 1.23 -23.09
C ARG A 91 -3.70 0.48 -22.70
N PRO A 92 -2.51 1.08 -22.88
CA PRO A 92 -1.26 0.43 -22.53
C PRO A 92 -1.10 0.32 -21.01
N TYR A 93 -0.59 -0.82 -20.56
CA TYR A 93 -0.24 -1.01 -19.16
C TYR A 93 1.02 -1.87 -18.99
N CYS A 94 1.66 -1.69 -17.85
CA CYS A 94 2.71 -2.54 -17.34
C CYS A 94 2.32 -3.04 -15.95
N ALA A 95 3.01 -4.07 -15.47
CA ALA A 95 2.82 -4.61 -14.14
C ALA A 95 4.15 -5.07 -13.56
N VAL A 96 4.32 -4.91 -12.25
CA VAL A 96 5.53 -5.32 -11.53
C VAL A 96 5.24 -6.49 -10.59
N THR A 97 5.99 -7.58 -10.76
CA THR A 97 5.93 -8.73 -9.87
C THR A 97 6.85 -8.50 -8.67
N LEU A 98 6.26 -8.38 -7.48
CA LEU A 98 6.99 -8.21 -6.23
C LEU A 98 7.54 -9.56 -5.72
N PRO A 99 8.69 -9.56 -5.02
CA PRO A 99 9.30 -10.79 -4.52
C PRO A 99 8.36 -11.53 -3.55
N ASP A 100 8.41 -12.86 -3.61
CA ASP A 100 7.59 -13.77 -2.80
C ASP A 100 6.09 -13.38 -2.76
N GLN A 101 5.51 -12.96 -3.88
CA GLN A 101 4.11 -12.52 -3.95
C GLN A 101 3.82 -11.39 -2.95
N ALA A 102 4.71 -10.40 -2.90
CA ALA A 102 4.67 -9.25 -2.00
C ALA A 102 4.78 -9.57 -0.49
N MET A 103 5.22 -10.78 -0.12
CA MET A 103 5.35 -11.19 1.29
C MET A 103 6.70 -10.86 1.93
N SER A 104 7.72 -10.54 1.13
CA SER A 104 9.07 -10.18 1.61
C SER A 104 9.11 -8.80 2.30
N ASP A 105 10.29 -8.37 2.78
CA ASP A 105 10.50 -7.01 3.31
C ASP A 105 10.07 -5.96 2.28
N ALA A 106 9.04 -5.19 2.60
CA ALA A 106 8.44 -4.16 1.74
C ALA A 106 9.47 -3.10 1.28
N GLN A 107 10.55 -2.89 2.03
CA GLN A 107 11.63 -1.99 1.60
C GLN A 107 12.41 -2.54 0.39
N ILE A 108 12.45 -3.86 0.24
CA ILE A 108 12.97 -4.53 -0.96
C ILE A 108 11.94 -4.47 -2.08
N SER A 109 10.65 -4.75 -1.79
CA SER A 109 9.56 -4.62 -2.77
C SER A 109 9.49 -3.23 -3.40
N ALA A 110 9.70 -2.17 -2.61
CA ALA A 110 9.78 -0.80 -3.10
C ALA A 110 10.87 -0.60 -4.17
N GLU A 111 12.00 -1.31 -4.11
CA GLU A 111 13.04 -1.23 -5.14
C GLU A 111 12.55 -1.74 -6.51
N TYR A 112 11.68 -2.76 -6.52
CA TYR A 112 11.02 -3.24 -7.73
C TYR A 112 10.10 -2.17 -8.32
N VAL A 113 9.35 -1.45 -7.47
CA VAL A 113 8.50 -0.34 -7.91
C VAL A 113 9.31 0.85 -8.42
N VAL A 114 10.41 1.21 -7.75
CA VAL A 114 11.35 2.26 -8.21
C VAL A 114 11.85 1.93 -9.62
N ASN A 115 12.30 0.69 -9.84
CA ASN A 115 12.77 0.26 -11.15
C ASN A 115 11.62 0.23 -12.19
N ALA A 116 10.42 -0.21 -11.81
CA ALA A 116 9.27 -0.25 -12.69
C ALA A 116 8.85 1.14 -13.17
N ILE A 117 8.72 2.12 -12.29
CA ILE A 117 8.39 3.50 -12.67
C ILE A 117 9.44 4.06 -13.64
N ARG A 118 10.73 3.92 -13.33
CA ARG A 118 11.82 4.36 -14.21
C ARG A 118 11.79 3.64 -15.56
N HIS A 119 11.49 2.34 -15.57
CA HIS A 119 11.40 1.56 -16.80
C HIS A 119 10.24 2.03 -17.68
N VAL A 120 9.03 2.13 -17.12
CA VAL A 120 7.82 2.54 -17.84
C VAL A 120 8.02 3.94 -18.42
N HIS A 121 8.46 4.90 -17.60
CA HIS A 121 8.77 6.26 -18.04
C HIS A 121 9.75 6.28 -19.22
N ARG A 122 10.82 5.47 -19.14
CA ARG A 122 11.85 5.40 -20.18
C ARG A 122 11.33 4.80 -21.49
N ILE A 123 10.52 3.74 -21.44
CA ILE A 123 10.06 3.06 -22.66
C ILE A 123 8.92 3.82 -23.35
N SER A 124 8.06 4.50 -22.58
CA SER A 124 6.94 5.27 -23.12
C SER A 124 7.34 6.69 -23.51
N GLY A 125 8.35 7.26 -22.84
CA GLY A 125 8.70 8.68 -22.93
C GLY A 125 7.66 9.60 -22.28
N ARG A 126 6.80 9.07 -21.42
CA ARG A 126 5.67 9.76 -20.78
C ARG A 126 5.70 9.62 -19.26
N GLN A 127 4.90 10.41 -18.55
CA GLN A 127 4.64 10.11 -17.14
C GLN A 127 3.91 8.77 -17.02
N VAL A 128 3.89 8.24 -15.80
CA VAL A 128 3.38 6.93 -15.43
C VAL A 128 2.21 7.13 -14.50
N ASP A 129 1.10 6.47 -14.80
CA ASP A 129 0.01 6.32 -13.85
C ASP A 129 0.25 5.07 -13.02
N VAL A 130 0.14 5.13 -11.70
CA VAL A 130 0.37 3.99 -10.83
C VAL A 130 -0.94 3.56 -10.19
N VAL A 131 -1.34 2.30 -10.38
CA VAL A 131 -2.51 1.70 -9.73
C VAL A 131 -2.04 0.58 -8.81
N GLY A 132 -2.36 0.68 -7.54
CA GLY A 132 -1.96 -0.28 -6.52
C GLY A 132 -3.14 -0.78 -5.70
N HIS A 133 -3.26 -2.10 -5.55
CA HIS A 133 -4.28 -2.72 -4.69
C HIS A 133 -3.66 -3.10 -3.34
N SER A 134 -4.32 -2.78 -2.23
CA SER A 134 -3.89 -3.17 -0.88
C SER A 134 -2.45 -2.69 -0.59
N GLN A 135 -1.53 -3.58 -0.18
CA GLN A 135 -0.10 -3.27 -0.08
C GLN A 135 0.50 -2.65 -1.35
N GLY A 136 0.01 -3.02 -2.53
CA GLY A 136 0.45 -2.46 -3.81
C GLY A 136 0.18 -0.97 -3.93
N GLY A 137 -0.74 -0.39 -3.14
CA GLY A 137 -0.86 1.07 -3.00
C GLY A 137 0.18 1.66 -2.04
N THR A 138 0.68 0.90 -1.08
CA THR A 138 1.67 1.36 -0.09
C THR A 138 3.08 1.40 -0.69
N GLU A 139 3.48 0.40 -1.48
CA GLU A 139 4.84 0.31 -2.05
C GLU A 139 5.25 1.51 -2.94
N PRO A 140 4.39 2.02 -3.86
CA PRO A 140 4.70 3.22 -4.64
C PRO A 140 4.90 4.47 -3.78
N ARG A 141 4.16 4.60 -2.68
CA ARG A 141 4.33 5.74 -1.78
C ARG A 141 5.64 5.68 -1.03
N PHE A 142 6.05 4.49 -0.59
CA PHE A 142 7.38 4.30 -0.02
C PHE A 142 8.48 4.64 -1.04
N ALA A 143 8.33 4.20 -2.29
CA ALA A 143 9.23 4.56 -3.38
C ALA A 143 9.30 6.09 -3.60
N LEU A 144 8.16 6.79 -3.73
CA LEU A 144 8.11 8.25 -3.91
C LEU A 144 8.69 9.02 -2.72
N ARG A 145 8.58 8.46 -1.51
CA ARG A 145 9.10 9.04 -0.28
C ARG A 145 10.63 9.00 -0.20
N PHE A 146 11.25 7.91 -0.66
CA PHE A 146 12.69 7.69 -0.50
C PHE A 146 13.50 7.79 -1.81
N TRP A 147 12.86 7.89 -2.97
CA TRP A 147 13.48 8.17 -4.28
C TRP A 147 12.82 9.38 -4.95
N PRO A 148 13.24 10.61 -4.59
CA PRO A 148 12.61 11.83 -5.10
C PRO A 148 12.67 12.00 -6.63
N ASP A 149 13.62 11.33 -7.30
CA ASP A 149 13.75 11.37 -8.76
C ASP A 149 12.54 10.76 -9.48
N LEU A 150 11.75 9.93 -8.81
CA LEU A 150 10.53 9.35 -9.37
C LEU A 150 9.38 10.34 -9.50
N ARG A 151 9.35 11.37 -8.66
CA ARG A 151 8.19 12.29 -8.57
C ARG A 151 7.82 12.95 -9.90
N PRO A 152 8.77 13.49 -10.71
CA PRO A 152 8.43 14.04 -12.01
C PRO A 152 8.06 12.98 -13.07
N MET A 153 8.19 11.68 -12.77
CA MET A 153 7.84 10.59 -13.68
C MET A 153 6.42 10.05 -13.46
N VAL A 154 5.75 10.45 -12.38
CA VAL A 154 4.39 9.96 -12.04
C VAL A 154 3.39 11.09 -12.29
N ASP A 155 2.29 10.81 -12.97
CA ASP A 155 1.16 11.76 -13.11
C ASP A 155 0.10 11.44 -12.05
N ASP A 156 -0.47 10.24 -12.14
CA ASP A 156 -1.45 9.74 -11.18
C ASP A 156 -0.93 8.61 -10.28
N TYR A 157 -1.34 8.65 -9.02
CA TYR A 157 -1.31 7.55 -8.08
C TYR A 157 -2.77 7.21 -7.70
N VAL A 158 -3.14 5.94 -7.87
CA VAL A 158 -4.44 5.41 -7.48
C VAL A 158 -4.24 4.22 -6.54
N GLY A 159 -4.60 4.40 -5.27
CA GLY A 159 -4.59 3.33 -4.27
C GLY A 159 -5.99 2.76 -4.07
N LEU A 160 -6.17 1.47 -4.33
CA LEU A 160 -7.41 0.73 -4.12
C LEU A 160 -7.30 -0.07 -2.82
N GLY A 161 -8.03 0.32 -1.77
CA GLY A 161 -7.94 -0.31 -0.46
C GLY A 161 -6.54 -0.27 0.15
N ALA A 162 -5.73 0.74 -0.17
CA ALA A 162 -4.32 0.76 0.19
C ALA A 162 -4.11 0.79 1.72
N THR A 163 -3.08 0.11 2.23
CA THR A 163 -2.72 0.07 3.66
C THR A 163 -1.85 1.26 4.10
N ASN A 164 -2.23 2.47 3.68
CA ASN A 164 -1.43 3.69 3.79
C ASN A 164 -0.98 4.02 5.23
N HIS A 165 -1.78 3.67 6.22
CA HIS A 165 -1.47 3.86 7.65
C HIS A 165 -1.41 2.54 8.44
N GLY A 166 -1.32 1.41 7.73
CA GLY A 166 -1.45 0.08 8.29
C GLY A 166 -2.89 -0.28 8.68
N SER A 167 -3.07 -1.37 9.42
CA SER A 167 -4.39 -1.84 9.84
C SER A 167 -4.37 -2.52 11.21
N VAL A 168 -5.38 -2.24 12.03
CA VAL A 168 -5.56 -2.90 13.33
C VAL A 168 -5.90 -4.39 13.19
N VAL A 169 -6.54 -4.80 12.09
CA VAL A 169 -6.85 -6.21 11.84
C VAL A 169 -5.56 -6.98 11.58
N ILE A 170 -4.64 -6.40 10.81
CA ILE A 170 -3.33 -7.01 10.54
C ILE A 170 -2.52 -7.18 11.84
N ASN A 171 -2.64 -6.27 12.82
CA ASN A 171 -2.02 -6.46 14.15
C ASN A 171 -2.47 -7.78 14.80
N ALA A 172 -3.75 -8.13 14.69
CA ALA A 172 -4.29 -9.37 15.24
C ALA A 172 -3.84 -10.62 14.45
N MET A 173 -3.58 -10.47 13.14
CA MET A 173 -3.04 -11.52 12.27
C MET A 173 -1.54 -11.77 12.50
N CYS A 174 -0.82 -10.80 13.06
CA CYS A 174 0.61 -10.82 13.33
C CYS A 174 0.94 -10.80 14.84
N PRO A 175 0.51 -11.80 15.66
CA PRO A 175 0.91 -11.82 17.07
C PRO A 175 2.40 -12.22 17.18
N PRO A 176 3.21 -11.52 18.01
CA PRO A 176 4.65 -11.77 18.13
C PRO A 176 5.06 -13.20 18.53
N VAL A 177 4.13 -14.00 19.06
CA VAL A 177 4.39 -15.40 19.45
C VAL A 177 4.30 -16.35 18.26
N LEU A 178 3.44 -16.05 17.28
CA LEU A 178 3.26 -16.88 16.07
C LEU A 178 4.10 -16.36 14.90
N GLY A 179 4.47 -15.09 14.93
CA GLY A 179 5.10 -14.39 13.82
C GLY A 179 4.17 -14.26 12.60
N CYS A 180 4.63 -13.50 11.61
CA CYS A 180 3.97 -13.38 10.31
C CYS A 180 4.99 -13.04 9.23
N ALA A 181 4.54 -12.92 7.98
CA ALA A 181 5.41 -12.50 6.89
C ALA A 181 5.96 -11.09 7.13
N PRO A 182 7.20 -10.78 6.70
CA PRO A 182 7.79 -9.44 6.80
C PRO A 182 6.86 -8.31 6.37
N ALA A 183 6.23 -8.42 5.19
CA ALA A 183 5.28 -7.44 4.67
C ALA A 183 4.05 -7.24 5.57
N LEU A 184 3.53 -8.30 6.18
CA LEU A 184 2.37 -8.21 7.06
C LEU A 184 2.73 -7.45 8.35
N TRP A 185 3.92 -7.68 8.91
CA TRP A 185 4.41 -6.84 10.02
C TRP A 185 4.47 -5.36 9.63
N GLN A 186 4.97 -5.07 8.44
CA GLN A 186 5.11 -3.70 7.95
C GLN A 186 3.76 -3.03 7.64
N GLN A 187 2.68 -3.80 7.47
CA GLN A 187 1.31 -3.31 7.31
C GLN A 187 0.51 -3.24 8.61
N THR A 188 1.10 -3.61 9.76
CA THR A 188 0.47 -3.37 11.06
C THR A 188 0.26 -1.88 11.30
N LEU A 189 -0.82 -1.52 12.00
CA LEU A 189 -1.06 -0.14 12.43
C LEU A 189 0.13 0.35 13.28
N ASN A 190 0.69 1.50 12.91
CA ASN A 190 1.86 2.12 13.54
C ASN A 190 3.17 1.34 13.41
N SER A 191 3.32 0.47 12.41
CA SER A 191 4.61 -0.16 12.07
C SER A 191 5.71 0.88 11.84
N ALA A 192 6.98 0.50 12.02
CA ALA A 192 8.11 1.37 11.71
C ALA A 192 8.09 1.79 10.23
N TYR A 193 7.72 0.87 9.34
CA TYR A 193 7.59 1.09 7.90
C TYR A 193 6.52 2.14 7.56
N THR A 194 5.28 2.02 8.08
CA THR A 194 4.22 3.01 7.81
C THR A 194 4.56 4.38 8.38
N ARG A 195 5.20 4.43 9.56
CA ARG A 195 5.71 5.70 10.12
C ARG A 195 6.80 6.31 9.26
N ALA A 196 7.70 5.50 8.70
CA ALA A 196 8.75 5.96 7.81
C ALA A 196 8.19 6.49 6.49
N MET A 197 7.26 5.76 5.86
CA MET A 197 6.60 6.14 4.62
C MET A 197 5.86 7.48 4.76
N ASN A 198 5.10 7.66 5.84
CA ASN A 198 4.31 8.88 6.07
C ASN A 198 5.13 10.01 6.72
N SER A 199 6.45 9.84 6.89
CA SER A 199 7.28 10.84 7.55
C SER A 199 7.47 12.10 6.70
N GLY A 200 7.23 13.27 7.28
CA GLY A 200 7.43 14.56 6.62
C GLY A 200 6.30 14.94 5.66
N GLN A 201 6.07 14.13 4.61
CA GLN A 201 5.02 14.35 3.61
C GLN A 201 4.48 13.00 3.12
N GLU A 202 3.15 12.90 3.00
CA GLU A 202 2.49 11.69 2.50
C GLU A 202 2.30 11.66 0.99
N THR A 203 2.14 12.85 0.41
CA THR A 203 1.99 13.09 -1.03
C THR A 203 3.02 14.12 -1.47
N PHE A 204 3.20 14.31 -2.78
CA PHE A 204 4.19 15.24 -3.31
C PHE A 204 3.59 16.14 -4.39
N PRO A 205 4.03 17.41 -4.50
CA PRO A 205 3.57 18.32 -5.54
C PRO A 205 3.84 17.77 -6.94
N GLY A 206 2.90 18.02 -7.85
CA GLY A 206 2.97 17.56 -9.24
C GLY A 206 2.26 16.23 -9.50
N ILE A 207 1.97 15.44 -8.47
CA ILE A 207 1.25 14.16 -8.59
C ILE A 207 -0.20 14.32 -8.11
N SER A 208 -1.11 13.69 -8.85
CA SER A 208 -2.52 13.49 -8.51
C SER A 208 -2.68 12.20 -7.70
N TYR A 209 -3.32 12.27 -6.53
CA TYR A 209 -3.51 11.12 -5.65
C TYR A 209 -4.98 10.82 -5.46
N THR A 210 -5.38 9.60 -5.81
CA THR A 210 -6.72 9.07 -5.56
C THR A 210 -6.64 7.87 -4.64
N ALA A 211 -7.21 7.97 -3.44
CA ALA A 211 -7.35 6.84 -2.53
C ALA A 211 -8.81 6.38 -2.53
N VAL A 212 -9.05 5.21 -3.11
CA VAL A 212 -10.37 4.57 -3.14
C VAL A 212 -10.42 3.55 -2.02
N TYR A 213 -11.43 3.64 -1.17
CA TYR A 213 -11.62 2.70 -0.06
C TYR A 213 -13.07 2.24 0.01
N THR A 214 -13.33 1.29 0.90
CA THR A 214 -14.67 0.82 1.20
C THR A 214 -14.90 0.79 2.70
N ARG A 215 -16.09 1.23 3.13
CA ARG A 215 -16.49 1.24 4.54
C ARG A 215 -16.67 -0.17 5.12
N THR A 216 -16.77 -1.18 4.26
CA THR A 216 -16.93 -2.59 4.61
C THR A 216 -15.66 -3.40 4.48
N ASP A 217 -14.50 -2.75 4.31
CA ASP A 217 -13.19 -3.41 4.23
C ASP A 217 -12.91 -4.20 5.52
N GLU A 218 -12.72 -5.50 5.39
CA GLU A 218 -12.51 -6.43 6.50
C GLU A 218 -11.04 -6.59 6.89
N PHE A 219 -10.09 -6.08 6.09
CA PHE A 219 -8.65 -6.21 6.32
C PHE A 219 -7.96 -4.88 6.64
N VAL A 220 -8.40 -3.78 6.04
CA VAL A 220 -7.80 -2.45 6.18
C VAL A 220 -8.73 -1.58 7.01
N GLN A 221 -8.42 -1.48 8.30
CA GLN A 221 -9.29 -0.89 9.31
C GLN A 221 -8.49 0.05 10.25
N PRO A 222 -9.11 1.16 10.70
CA PRO A 222 -10.45 1.63 10.34
C PRO A 222 -10.53 2.29 8.95
N ASN A 223 -11.65 2.12 8.24
CA ASN A 223 -11.92 2.72 6.92
C ASN A 223 -13.36 3.26 6.78
N LEU A 224 -13.93 3.78 7.87
CA LEU A 224 -15.33 4.23 7.91
C LEU A 224 -15.56 5.58 7.21
N ASP A 225 -14.53 6.42 7.13
CA ASP A 225 -14.57 7.75 6.53
C ASP A 225 -13.17 8.16 6.00
N ASP A 226 -13.05 9.41 5.55
CA ASP A 226 -11.82 9.96 4.98
C ASP A 226 -10.70 10.19 6.00
N SER A 227 -10.94 9.90 7.29
CA SER A 227 -9.90 9.83 8.32
C SER A 227 -9.29 8.43 8.47
N GLY A 228 -9.81 7.43 7.76
CA GLY A 228 -9.39 6.03 7.78
C GLY A 228 -7.95 5.77 7.33
N THR A 229 -7.53 4.51 7.38
CA THR A 229 -6.14 4.13 7.16
C THR A 229 -5.74 4.11 5.69
N THR A 230 -6.70 3.94 4.76
CA THR A 230 -6.46 4.09 3.32
C THR A 230 -6.32 5.54 2.89
N SER A 231 -7.02 6.47 3.55
CA SER A 231 -7.01 7.88 3.19
C SER A 231 -5.63 8.52 3.32
N LEU A 232 -5.29 9.38 2.37
CA LEU A 232 -4.03 10.13 2.29
C LEU A 232 -4.17 11.51 2.93
N ARG A 233 -3.08 12.03 3.50
CA ARG A 233 -3.10 13.30 4.27
C ARG A 233 -1.93 14.22 3.92
N GLY A 234 -2.24 15.41 3.40
CA GLY A 234 -1.26 16.50 3.22
C GLY A 234 -0.09 16.12 2.29
N GLY A 235 0.98 16.93 2.27
CA GLY A 235 2.18 16.69 1.44
C GLY A 235 2.25 17.48 0.12
N GLY A 236 1.22 18.27 -0.20
CA GLY A 236 1.25 19.21 -1.33
C GLY A 236 0.91 18.61 -2.70
N GLY A 237 0.65 17.30 -2.78
CA GLY A 237 -0.06 16.70 -3.90
C GLY A 237 -1.56 17.05 -3.88
N ARG A 238 -2.25 16.84 -5.01
CA ARG A 238 -3.72 16.96 -5.07
C ARG A 238 -4.32 15.63 -4.64
N ILE A 239 -5.27 15.64 -3.70
CA ILE A 239 -5.79 14.41 -3.09
C ILE A 239 -7.31 14.33 -3.27
N THR A 240 -7.78 13.15 -3.68
CA THR A 240 -9.15 12.68 -3.50
C THR A 240 -9.13 11.41 -2.66
N ASN A 241 -9.74 11.46 -1.48
CA ASN A 241 -10.07 10.27 -0.71
C ASN A 241 -11.57 10.02 -0.90
N VAL A 242 -11.96 8.81 -1.33
CA VAL A 242 -13.36 8.51 -1.66
C VAL A 242 -13.72 7.08 -1.29
N ALA A 243 -14.80 6.92 -0.52
CA ALA A 243 -15.40 5.61 -0.32
C ALA A 243 -16.22 5.23 -1.56
N VAL A 244 -16.23 3.96 -1.95
CA VAL A 244 -17.19 3.48 -2.97
C VAL A 244 -18.64 3.82 -2.58
N GLN A 245 -18.93 3.89 -1.28
CA GLN A 245 -20.25 4.26 -0.76
C GLN A 245 -20.58 5.76 -0.88
N ASP A 246 -19.62 6.64 -1.13
CA ASP A 246 -19.89 8.07 -1.38
C ASP A 246 -20.47 8.29 -2.78
N VAL A 247 -20.11 7.42 -3.72
CA VAL A 247 -20.69 7.38 -5.08
C VAL A 247 -21.90 6.44 -5.13
N CYS A 248 -21.84 5.29 -4.46
CA CYS A 248 -22.92 4.31 -4.46
C CYS A 248 -23.29 3.90 -3.03
N PRO A 249 -24.17 4.65 -2.34
CA PRO A 249 -24.49 4.42 -0.92
C PRO A 249 -25.03 3.02 -0.58
N ALA A 250 -25.62 2.33 -1.56
CA ALA A 250 -26.13 0.97 -1.40
C ALA A 250 -25.07 -0.13 -1.63
N ASN A 251 -23.83 0.25 -1.96
CA ASN A 251 -22.72 -0.69 -2.16
C ASN A 251 -22.22 -1.23 -0.81
N VAL A 252 -22.94 -2.21 -0.28
CA VAL A 252 -22.63 -2.87 1.00
C VAL A 252 -21.80 -4.15 0.83
N ALA A 253 -21.58 -4.57 -0.42
CA ALA A 253 -20.82 -5.77 -0.76
C ALA A 253 -19.36 -5.48 -1.13
N GLY A 254 -18.95 -4.20 -1.22
CA GLY A 254 -17.58 -3.79 -1.49
C GLY A 254 -16.64 -4.19 -0.36
N GLU A 255 -16.15 -5.42 -0.38
CA GLU A 255 -15.11 -5.93 0.53
C GLU A 255 -13.70 -5.58 0.02
N HIS A 256 -12.66 -5.96 0.77
CA HIS A 256 -11.28 -5.58 0.47
C HIS A 256 -10.81 -6.01 -0.92
N LEU A 257 -11.11 -7.23 -1.36
CA LEU A 257 -10.75 -7.70 -2.68
C LEU A 257 -11.62 -7.02 -3.75
N ALA A 258 -12.90 -6.77 -3.47
CA ALA A 258 -13.82 -6.10 -4.39
C ALA A 258 -13.27 -4.76 -4.86
N VAL A 259 -12.87 -3.88 -3.94
CA VAL A 259 -12.40 -2.52 -4.27
C VAL A 259 -11.17 -2.53 -5.17
N GLY A 260 -10.32 -3.56 -5.07
CA GLY A 260 -9.14 -3.74 -5.90
C GLY A 260 -9.37 -4.44 -7.23
N THR A 261 -10.41 -5.27 -7.34
CA THR A 261 -10.48 -6.28 -8.41
C THR A 261 -11.77 -6.33 -9.20
N TYR A 262 -12.96 -6.16 -8.61
CA TYR A 262 -14.22 -6.38 -9.35
C TYR A 262 -15.30 -5.32 -9.11
N ASP A 263 -15.10 -4.40 -8.18
CA ASP A 263 -16.07 -3.36 -7.87
C ASP A 263 -16.20 -2.35 -9.03
N PRO A 264 -17.40 -2.20 -9.64
CA PRO A 264 -17.58 -1.30 -10.77
C PRO A 264 -17.41 0.18 -10.39
N THR A 265 -17.73 0.55 -9.14
CA THR A 265 -17.61 1.92 -8.64
C THR A 265 -16.15 2.28 -8.44
N ALA A 266 -15.37 1.40 -7.81
CA ALA A 266 -13.94 1.58 -7.64
C ALA A 266 -13.22 1.70 -8.99
N TYR A 267 -13.57 0.83 -9.94
CA TYR A 267 -13.07 0.94 -11.32
C TYR A 267 -13.39 2.28 -11.95
N ALA A 268 -14.65 2.75 -11.87
CA ALA A 268 -15.05 4.01 -12.48
C ALA A 268 -14.36 5.23 -11.85
N ILE A 269 -14.16 5.23 -10.53
CA ILE A 269 -13.37 6.27 -9.83
C ILE A 269 -11.92 6.26 -10.30
N ALA A 270 -11.30 5.09 -10.35
CA ALA A 270 -9.92 4.95 -10.78
C ALA A 270 -9.74 5.35 -12.25
N MET A 271 -10.62 4.91 -13.15
CA MET A 271 -10.60 5.34 -14.55
C MET A 271 -10.84 6.85 -14.70
N ASP A 272 -11.65 7.48 -13.85
CA ASP A 272 -11.81 8.93 -13.84
C ASP A 272 -10.48 9.64 -13.56
N ALA A 273 -9.70 9.18 -12.58
CA ALA A 273 -8.35 9.69 -12.34
C ALA A 273 -7.44 9.50 -13.57
N LEU A 274 -7.40 8.29 -14.14
CA LEU A 274 -6.51 7.93 -15.25
C LEU A 274 -6.85 8.60 -16.60
N THR A 275 -7.98 9.32 -16.68
CA THR A 275 -8.47 9.90 -17.95
C THR A 275 -8.74 11.39 -17.87
N HIS A 276 -8.49 12.02 -16.71
CA HIS A 276 -8.72 13.45 -16.50
C HIS A 276 -7.55 14.11 -15.78
N PRO A 277 -7.31 15.41 -16.00
CA PRO A 277 -6.33 16.14 -15.22
C PRO A 277 -6.70 16.21 -13.73
N GLY A 278 -5.76 15.84 -12.86
CA GLY A 278 -5.98 15.86 -11.42
C GLY A 278 -6.47 14.50 -10.89
N PRO A 279 -6.61 14.36 -9.56
CA PRO A 279 -7.14 13.13 -8.99
C PRO A 279 -8.62 12.94 -9.41
N ALA A 280 -9.16 11.76 -9.13
CA ALA A 280 -10.55 11.47 -9.44
C ALA A 280 -11.49 12.52 -8.84
N ASP A 281 -12.57 12.81 -9.55
CA ASP A 281 -13.69 13.60 -9.06
C ASP A 281 -14.91 12.69 -8.96
N PRO A 282 -15.35 12.34 -7.74
CA PRO A 282 -16.53 11.50 -7.54
C PRO A 282 -17.80 12.05 -8.21
N ALA A 283 -17.88 13.35 -8.50
CA ALA A 283 -19.02 13.94 -9.19
C ALA A 283 -19.05 13.62 -10.71
N ARG A 284 -17.93 13.24 -11.31
CA ARG A 284 -17.85 12.81 -12.72
C ARG A 284 -18.21 11.34 -12.91
N VAL A 285 -18.21 10.55 -11.83
CA VAL A 285 -18.51 9.12 -11.90
C VAL A 285 -20.02 8.91 -12.17
N PRO A 286 -20.39 8.21 -13.26
CA PRO A 286 -21.80 7.98 -13.60
C PRO A 286 -22.52 7.16 -12.52
N ARG A 287 -23.74 7.57 -12.15
CA ARG A 287 -24.54 6.87 -11.12
C ARG A 287 -25.05 5.51 -11.62
N GLU A 288 -25.06 5.29 -12.93
CA GLU A 288 -25.39 4.01 -13.57
C GLU A 288 -24.45 2.90 -13.13
N THR A 289 -23.21 3.24 -12.77
CA THR A 289 -22.23 2.30 -12.22
C THR A 289 -22.73 1.62 -10.94
N CYS A 290 -23.59 2.28 -10.15
CA CYS A 290 -24.18 1.69 -8.95
C CYS A 290 -25.14 0.53 -9.23
N GLY A 291 -25.62 0.38 -10.46
CA GLY A 291 -26.47 -0.73 -10.89
C GLY A 291 -25.71 -1.89 -11.52
N GLN A 292 -24.38 -1.76 -11.69
CA GLN A 292 -23.54 -2.79 -12.27
C GLN A 292 -23.13 -3.79 -11.20
N LEU A 293 -23.01 -5.06 -11.60
CA LEU A 293 -22.54 -6.12 -10.70
C LEU A 293 -21.01 -6.17 -10.63
N PHE A 294 -20.35 -5.97 -11.76
CA PHE A 294 -18.89 -6.04 -11.88
C PHE A 294 -18.37 -4.93 -12.78
N MET A 295 -17.12 -4.53 -12.54
CA MET A 295 -16.36 -3.71 -13.49
C MET A 295 -16.19 -4.40 -14.85
N PRO A 296 -15.87 -3.64 -15.92
CA PRO A 296 -15.46 -4.22 -17.20
C PRO A 296 -14.31 -5.23 -17.05
N GLY A 297 -14.25 -6.21 -17.96
CA GLY A 297 -13.21 -7.25 -17.96
C GLY A 297 -13.51 -8.47 -17.08
N VAL A 298 -14.34 -8.34 -16.04
CA VAL A 298 -14.81 -9.48 -15.23
C VAL A 298 -15.84 -10.28 -16.02
N ASP A 299 -15.63 -11.59 -16.12
CA ASP A 299 -16.57 -12.52 -16.77
C ASP A 299 -17.58 -13.06 -15.73
N PRO A 300 -18.88 -12.71 -15.80
CA PRO A 300 -19.86 -13.13 -14.80
C PRO A 300 -20.02 -14.65 -14.68
N VAL A 301 -19.73 -15.41 -15.74
CA VAL A 301 -19.84 -16.87 -15.73
C VAL A 301 -18.64 -17.50 -15.02
N ARG A 302 -17.45 -16.88 -15.14
CA ARG A 302 -16.21 -17.36 -14.51
C ARG A 302 -15.91 -16.70 -13.17
N PHE A 303 -16.68 -15.69 -12.75
CA PHE A 303 -16.44 -14.96 -11.51
C PHE A 303 -16.22 -15.89 -10.31
N ALA A 304 -17.11 -16.87 -10.09
CA ALA A 304 -16.99 -17.78 -8.96
C ALA A 304 -15.68 -18.58 -8.98
N THR A 305 -15.22 -19.02 -10.15
CA THR A 305 -13.96 -19.77 -10.28
C THR A 305 -12.73 -18.87 -10.18
N ASP A 306 -12.77 -17.68 -10.79
CA ASP A 306 -11.67 -16.72 -10.76
C ASP A 306 -11.48 -16.19 -9.33
N TYR A 307 -12.57 -15.87 -8.63
CA TYR A 307 -12.55 -15.45 -7.22
C TYR A 307 -12.11 -16.57 -6.27
N ALA A 308 -12.54 -17.81 -6.51
CA ALA A 308 -12.07 -18.96 -5.73
C ALA A 308 -10.56 -19.22 -5.94
N ALA A 309 -10.04 -19.01 -7.15
CA ALA A 309 -8.61 -19.13 -7.42
C ALA A 309 -7.82 -18.03 -6.70
N LEU A 310 -8.29 -16.78 -6.76
CA LEU A 310 -7.71 -15.64 -6.04
C LEU A 310 -7.62 -15.92 -4.53
N THR A 311 -8.77 -16.23 -3.91
CA THR A 311 -8.83 -16.50 -2.46
C THR A 311 -8.07 -17.76 -2.06
N GLY A 312 -8.00 -18.77 -2.92
CA GLY A 312 -7.18 -19.96 -2.73
C GLY A 312 -5.68 -19.64 -2.64
N VAL A 313 -5.16 -18.81 -3.55
CA VAL A 313 -3.75 -18.35 -3.51
C VAL A 313 -3.47 -17.57 -2.24
N ILE A 314 -4.35 -16.64 -1.87
CA ILE A 314 -4.21 -15.84 -0.64
C ILE A 314 -4.12 -16.78 0.58
N ALA A 315 -5.05 -17.73 0.70
CA ALA A 315 -5.07 -18.69 1.79
C ALA A 315 -3.81 -19.56 1.83
N GLU A 316 -3.33 -20.03 0.67
CA GLU A 316 -2.10 -20.81 0.56
C GLU A 316 -0.89 -20.01 1.05
N GLN A 317 -0.72 -18.77 0.59
CA GLN A 317 0.42 -17.94 0.99
C GLN A 317 0.38 -17.57 2.48
N LEU A 318 -0.79 -17.21 3.03
CA LEU A 318 -0.93 -16.93 4.45
C LEU A 318 -0.62 -18.17 5.33
N ALA A 319 -0.92 -19.37 4.83
CA ALA A 319 -0.65 -20.62 5.53
C ALA A 319 0.82 -21.05 5.43
N LEU A 320 1.42 -20.93 4.24
CA LEU A 320 2.69 -21.60 3.93
C LEU A 320 3.91 -20.68 3.90
N HIS A 321 3.74 -19.35 3.75
CA HIS A 321 4.87 -18.45 3.68
C HIS A 321 5.65 -18.39 5.00
N GLY A 322 6.97 -18.20 4.89
CA GLY A 322 7.86 -18.10 6.05
C GLY A 322 7.48 -16.97 7.01
N ARG A 323 7.67 -17.19 8.31
CA ARG A 323 7.30 -16.22 9.34
C ARG A 323 8.53 -15.68 10.06
N VAL A 324 8.50 -14.39 10.37
CA VAL A 324 9.45 -13.71 11.26
C VAL A 324 8.71 -13.23 12.51
N GLN A 325 9.43 -13.12 13.64
CA GLN A 325 8.83 -12.81 14.94
C GLN A 325 8.58 -11.31 15.18
N ALA A 326 9.14 -10.45 14.33
CA ALA A 326 9.00 -9.01 14.42
C ALA A 326 9.17 -8.37 13.05
N GLU A 327 8.73 -7.11 12.95
CA GLU A 327 8.96 -6.27 11.79
C GLU A 327 10.46 -6.20 11.43
N PRO A 328 10.82 -6.35 10.14
CA PRO A 328 12.18 -6.11 9.69
C PRO A 328 12.66 -4.70 10.07
N PRO A 329 13.93 -4.52 10.46
CA PRO A 329 14.47 -3.20 10.74
C PRO A 329 14.42 -2.32 9.48
N LEU A 330 14.15 -1.03 9.69
CA LEU A 330 14.24 -0.03 8.63
C LEU A 330 15.67 0.03 8.08
N LYS A 331 15.82 0.14 6.76
CA LYS A 331 17.11 0.28 6.09
C LYS A 331 17.76 1.61 6.51
N PRO A 332 19.10 1.69 6.56
CA PRO A 332 19.80 2.90 7.01
C PRO A 332 19.42 4.19 6.26
N TYR A 333 19.09 4.11 4.96
CA TYR A 333 18.74 5.29 4.16
C TYR A 333 17.47 6.01 4.64
N VAL A 334 16.62 5.33 5.42
CA VAL A 334 15.37 5.88 5.97
C VAL A 334 15.65 6.96 7.03
N PHE A 335 16.81 6.92 7.68
CA PHE A 335 17.16 7.83 8.78
C PHE A 335 18.05 9.00 8.31
N ALA A 336 17.97 10.14 8.99
CA ALA A 336 18.76 11.33 8.68
C ALA A 336 20.26 11.14 8.94
N THR A 337 20.63 10.33 9.93
CA THR A 337 22.01 9.98 10.25
C THR A 337 22.34 8.61 9.68
N ARG A 338 23.50 8.49 9.03
CA ARG A 338 24.03 7.21 8.54
C ARG A 338 24.60 6.37 9.67
#